data_AF-T1BNN9-F1
#
_entry.id   AF-T1BNN9-F1
#
_cell.length_a   1.000
_cell.length_b   1.000
_cell.length_c   1.000
_cell.angle_alpha   90.00
_cell.angle_beta   90.00
_cell.angle_gamma   90.00
#
_symmetry.space_group_name_H-M   'P 1'
#
loop_
_entity.id
_entity.type
_entity.pdbx_description
1 polymer ?
#
loop_
_entity_poly.entity_id
_entity_poly.type
_entity_poly.pdbx_seq_one_letter_code
_entity_poly.pdbx_strand_id
1 'polypeptide(L)' 'MRYCGRDFQPAELELIHELLAVQPPLDRARLSREVCERLGWRRPDGRLKDMSCRVAMLRMQTDGLFTLPPPRTAKPPAYR' A
#
# COMPACT_ATOMS: atom_id res chain seq x y z
N MET A 1 -4.29 14.00 2.18
CA MET A 1 -3.18 13.58 3.07
C MET A 1 -1.96 13.22 2.22
N ARG A 2 -0.73 13.57 2.62
CA ARG A 2 0.45 13.38 1.74
C ARG A 2 1.35 12.25 2.23
N TYR A 3 1.57 11.25 1.38
CA TYR A 3 2.44 10.11 1.67
C TYR A 3 3.42 9.84 0.52
N CYS A 4 4.69 9.64 0.84
CA CYS A 4 5.75 9.32 -0.13
C CYS A 4 5.82 10.26 -1.36
N GLY A 5 5.45 11.53 -1.16
CA GLY A 5 5.45 12.58 -2.18
C GLY A 5 4.20 12.65 -3.07
N ARG A 6 3.16 11.83 -2.80
CA ARG A 6 1.85 11.87 -3.47
C ARG A 6 0.77 12.31 -2.48
N ASP A 7 -0.18 13.10 -2.97
CA ASP A 7 -1.38 13.44 -2.24
C ASP A 7 -2.45 12.37 -2.45
N PHE A 8 -3.02 11.90 -1.34
CA PHE A 8 -4.10 10.94 -1.27
C PHE A 8 -5.40 11.64 -0.92
N GLN A 9 -6.39 11.47 -1.80
CA GLN A 9 -7.77 11.90 -1.64
C GLN A 9 -8.60 10.82 -0.93
N PRO A 10 -9.74 11.19 -0.32
CA PRO A 10 -10.64 10.23 0.30
C PRO A 10 -11.04 9.06 -0.63
N ALA A 11 -11.34 9.34 -1.89
CA ALA A 11 -11.68 8.31 -2.89
C ALA A 11 -10.53 7.30 -3.14
N GLU A 12 -9.28 7.74 -3.02
CA GLU A 12 -8.12 6.84 -3.17
C GLU A 12 -7.94 5.96 -1.92
N LEU A 13 -8.37 6.42 -0.75
CA LEU A 13 -8.42 5.59 0.46
C LEU A 13 -9.56 4.58 0.37
N GLU A 14 -10.74 4.98 -0.09
CA GLU A 14 -11.87 4.08 -0.32
C GLU A 14 -11.48 2.94 -1.27
N LEU A 15 -10.76 3.24 -2.35
CA LEU A 15 -10.20 2.22 -3.23
C LEU A 15 -9.31 1.21 -2.47
N ILE A 16 -8.46 1.68 -1.54
CA ILE A 16 -7.61 0.78 -0.73
C ILE A 16 -8.49 -0.10 0.18
N HIS A 17 -9.55 0.46 0.77
CA HIS A 17 -10.51 -0.31 1.58
C HIS A 17 -11.22 -1.38 0.74
N GLU A 18 -11.66 -1.04 -0.47
CA GLU A 18 -12.28 -2.01 -1.39
C GLU A 18 -11.32 -3.15 -1.72
N LEU A 19 -10.06 -2.83 -2.03
CA LEU A 19 -9.03 -3.83 -2.33
C LEU A 19 -8.69 -4.71 -1.12
N LEU A 20 -8.77 -4.16 0.10
CA LEU A 20 -8.62 -4.92 1.34
C LEU A 20 -9.80 -5.86 1.61
N ALA A 21 -11.00 -5.55 1.10
CA ALA A 21 -12.20 -6.36 1.25
C ALA A 21 -12.31 -7.50 0.22
N VAL A 22 -11.44 -7.54 -0.80
CA VAL A 22 -11.42 -8.59 -1.82
C VAL A 22 -11.11 -9.96 -1.19
N GLN A 23 -11.85 -10.99 -1.62
CA GLN A 23 -11.61 -12.38 -1.23
C GLN A 23 -11.13 -13.21 -2.43
N PRO A 24 -10.03 -13.98 -2.29
CA PRO A 24 -9.18 -14.11 -1.10
C PRO A 24 -8.37 -12.83 -0.79
N PRO A 25 -8.01 -12.59 0.49
CA PRO A 25 -7.32 -11.36 0.89
C PRO A 25 -5.99 -11.20 0.15
N LEU A 26 -5.77 -10.00 -0.38
CA LEU A 26 -4.51 -9.66 -1.04
C LEU A 26 -3.39 -9.55 -0.01
N ASP A 27 -2.21 -10.08 -0.31
CA ASP A 27 -1.04 -9.77 0.50
C ASP A 27 -0.57 -8.33 0.25
N ARG A 28 0.26 -7.80 1.16
CA ARG A 28 0.75 -6.41 1.08
C ARG A 28 1.47 -6.10 -0.24
N ALA A 29 2.10 -7.09 -0.88
CA ALA A 29 2.82 -6.89 -2.12
C ALA A 29 1.85 -6.78 -3.31
N ARG A 30 0.89 -7.70 -3.41
CA ARG A 30 -0.18 -7.64 -4.42
C ARG A 30 -1.01 -6.36 -4.24
N LEU A 31 -1.45 -6.06 -3.03
CA LEU A 31 -2.18 -4.82 -2.72
C LEU A 31 -1.43 -3.57 -3.20
N SER A 32 -0.12 -3.47 -2.92
CA SER A 32 0.68 -2.32 -3.35
C SER A 32 0.76 -2.15 -4.86
N ARG A 33 0.75 -3.27 -5.61
CA ARG A 33 0.79 -3.25 -7.07
C ARG A 33 -0.56 -2.85 -7.63
N GLU A 34 -1.65 -3.45 -7.14
CA GLU A 34 -3.02 -3.12 -7.54
C GLU A 34 -3.33 -1.63 -7.30
N VAL A 35 -2.98 -1.11 -6.12
CA VAL A 35 -3.13 0.32 -5.80
C VAL A 35 -2.29 1.17 -6.74
N CYS A 36 -1.02 0.82 -6.99
CA CYS A 36 -0.20 1.55 -7.95
C CYS A 36 -0.78 1.53 -9.37
N GLU A 37 -1.36 0.42 -9.80
CA GLU A 37 -1.96 0.30 -11.13
C GLU A 37 -3.22 1.15 -11.25
N ARG A 38 -4.15 1.01 -10.30
CA ARG A 38 -5.42 1.75 -10.25
C ARG A 38 -5.21 3.26 -10.12
N LEU A 39 -4.22 3.70 -9.35
CA LEU A 39 -3.90 5.11 -9.14
C LEU A 39 -2.96 5.69 -10.21
N GLY A 40 -2.54 4.88 -11.20
CA GLY A 40 -1.55 5.25 -12.20
C GLY A 40 -0.21 5.66 -11.57
N TRP A 41 0.11 5.16 -10.37
CA TRP A 41 1.28 5.57 -9.62
C TRP A 41 2.55 4.87 -10.11
N ARG A 42 3.10 5.45 -11.17
CA ARG A 42 4.28 4.96 -11.90
C ARG A 42 5.46 5.91 -11.77
N ARG A 43 6.65 5.36 -11.99
CA ARG A 43 7.90 6.08 -12.20
C ARG A 43 7.96 6.63 -13.64
N PRO A 44 8.91 7.53 -13.94
CA PRO A 44 9.12 8.02 -15.31
C PRO A 44 9.44 6.93 -16.33
N ASP A 45 9.99 5.79 -15.88
CA ASP A 45 10.30 4.61 -16.69
C ASP A 45 9.06 3.69 -16.93
N GLY A 46 7.88 4.09 -16.47
CA GLY A 46 6.63 3.33 -16.60
C GLY A 46 6.44 2.21 -15.58
N ARG A 47 7.44 1.90 -14.74
CA ARG A 47 7.33 0.88 -13.70
C ARG A 47 6.51 1.38 -12.52
N LEU A 48 5.80 0.47 -11.84
CA LEU A 48 5.01 0.82 -10.67
C LEU A 48 5.90 1.33 -9.52
N LYS A 49 5.40 2.29 -8.75
CA LYS A 49 6.06 2.78 -7.53
C LYS A 49 5.68 1.92 -6.31
N ASP A 50 5.63 0.60 -6.48
CA ASP A 50 5.11 -0.39 -5.52
C ASP A 50 5.78 -0.30 -4.15
N MET A 51 7.10 -0.12 -4.10
CA MET A 51 7.83 0.08 -2.84
C MET A 51 7.39 1.36 -2.10
N SER A 52 7.17 2.47 -2.82
CA SER A 52 6.69 3.70 -2.19
C SER A 52 5.22 3.59 -1.79
N CYS A 53 4.40 2.90 -2.57
CA CYS A 53 3.02 2.62 -2.20
C CYS A 53 2.95 1.77 -0.93
N ARG A 54 3.79 0.73 -0.83
CA ARG A 54 3.89 -0.08 0.37
C ARG A 54 4.29 0.76 1.60
N VAL A 55 5.26 1.66 1.47
CA VAL A 55 5.65 2.56 2.56
C VAL A 55 4.52 3.52 2.93
N ALA A 56 3.81 4.07 1.94
CA ALA A 56 2.65 4.94 2.16
C ALA A 56 1.55 4.20 2.93
N MET A 57 1.17 3.00 2.51
CA MET A 57 0.15 2.20 3.19
C MET A 57 0.55 1.81 4.61
N LEU A 58 1.84 1.52 4.85
CA LEU A 58 2.32 1.27 6.22
C LEU A 58 2.18 2.50 7.12
N ARG A 59 2.47 3.70 6.59
CA ARG A 59 2.26 4.96 7.32
C ARG A 59 0.78 5.22 7.56
N MET A 60 -0.07 5.04 6.55
CA MET A 60 -1.53 5.15 6.69
C MET A 60 -2.08 4.22 7.77
N GLN A 61 -1.54 3.00 7.88
CA GLN A 61 -1.89 2.09 8.98
C GLN A 61 -1.42 2.62 10.34
N THR A 62 -0.20 3.16 10.42
CA THR A 62 0.29 3.81 11.65
C THR A 62 -0.58 5.00 12.05
N ASP A 63 -1.11 5.73 11.07
CA ASP A 63 -2.02 6.86 11.27
C ASP A 63 -3.47 6.41 11.51
N GLY A 64 -3.73 5.10 11.57
CA GLY A 64 -5.04 4.53 11.94
C GLY A 64 -6.08 4.52 10.84
N LEU A 65 -5.71 4.76 9.58
CA LEU A 65 -6.67 4.84 8.46
C LEU A 65 -7.25 3.47 8.08
N PHE A 66 -6.44 2.41 8.14
CA PHE A 66 -6.86 1.03 7.89
C PHE A 66 -5.83 0.04 8.44
N THR A 67 -6.22 -1.23 8.55
CA THR A 67 -5.33 -2.32 8.96
C THR A 67 -4.90 -3.14 7.75
N LEU A 68 -3.60 -3.23 7.52
CA LEU A 68 -3.05 -4.10 6.48
C LEU A 68 -3.01 -5.56 6.95
N PRO A 69 -3.17 -6.53 6.03
CA PRO A 69 -3.05 -7.94 6.34
C PRO A 69 -1.68 -8.24 6.94
N PRO A 70 -1.55 -9.26 7.82
CA PRO A 70 -0.28 -9.58 8.47
C PRO A 70 0.81 -9.90 7.43
N PRO A 71 2.09 -9.60 7.73
CA PRO A 71 3.18 -9.97 6.84
C PRO A 71 3.27 -11.50 6.75
N ARG A 72 3.42 -12.02 5.53
CA ARG A 72 3.51 -13.48 5.28
C ARG A 72 4.84 -14.09 5.73
N THR A 73 5.87 -13.27 5.87
CA THR A 73 7.17 -13.67 6.43
C THR A 73 7.35 -12.94 7.76
N ALA A 74 7.62 -13.71 8.82
CA ALA A 74 8.12 -13.13 10.06
C ALA A 74 9.38 -12.33 9.72
N LYS A 75 9.49 -11.09 10.23
CA LYS A 75 10.73 -10.33 10.10
C LYS A 75 11.85 -11.22 10.68
N PRO A 76 12.94 -11.50 9.93
CA PRO A 76 14.11 -12.08 10.56
C PRO A 76 14.52 -11.16 11.73
N PRO A 77 15.01 -11.72 12.84
CA PRO A 77 15.37 -10.93 14.01
C PRO A 77 16.27 -9.77 13.59
N ALA A 78 15.98 -8.58 14.12
CA ALA A 78 16.84 -7.43 13.91
C ALA A 78 18.25 -7.82 14.38
N TYR A 79 19.20 -7.83 13.47
CA TYR A 79 20.61 -7.95 13.83
C TYR A 79 20.92 -6.73 14.71
N ARG A 80 21.22 -6.99 15.99
CA ARG A 80 21.59 -5.99 17.00
C ARG A 80 23.10 -5.84 17.01
#